data_AF-A0A077LVD4-F1
#
_entry.id   AF-A0A077LVD4-F1
#
_cell.length_a   1.000
_cell.length_b   1.000
_cell.length_c   1.000
_cell.angle_alpha   90.00
_cell.angle_beta   90.00
_cell.angle_gamma   90.00
#
_symmetry.space_group_name_H-M   'P 1'
#
loop_
_entity.id
_entity.type
_entity.pdbx_description
1 polymer ?
#
loop_
_entity_poly.entity_id
_entity_poly.type
_entity_poly.pdbx_seq_one_letter_code
_entity_poly.pdbx_strand_id
1 'polypeptide(L)'
;MAAHAVAALARSDGQSVGSVTLLDAYPPEQWHHLAEPTETDALVGILRLAGLDAPGENDADTPLSRPVVADLLRRSGSALASLPPRVLDGCVASVIEATRLVRTPLPRGLPGGLTVVVATAPRPETHLDPDGWAGHVEGEVRIVPLAATHGQLVRRPVASTVAGIIAEGMGIAAG
;
A
#
# COMPACT_ATOMS: atom_id res chain seq x y z
N MET A 1 5.87 5.04 -0.17
CA MET A 1 6.11 6.12 0.81
C MET A 1 7.18 5.75 1.83
N ALA A 2 6.88 4.93 2.83
CA ALA A 2 7.82 4.64 3.92
C ALA A 2 9.18 4.07 3.45
N ALA A 3 9.18 3.09 2.55
CA ALA A 3 10.42 2.51 2.02
C ALA A 3 11.33 3.55 1.32
N HIS A 4 10.74 4.49 0.58
CA HIS A 4 11.46 5.61 -0.03
C HIS A 4 12.09 6.51 1.04
N ALA A 5 11.28 6.99 1.99
CA ALA A 5 11.75 7.88 3.05
C ALA A 5 12.86 7.24 3.91
N VAL A 6 12.69 5.97 4.30
CA VAL A 6 13.69 5.21 5.05
C VAL A 6 14.98 5.06 4.24
N ALA A 7 14.88 4.73 2.95
CA ALA A 7 16.06 4.58 2.10
C ALA A 7 16.77 5.91 1.84
N ALA A 8 16.04 7.01 1.70
CA ALA A 8 16.60 8.35 1.50
C ALA A 8 17.40 8.78 2.74
N LEU A 9 16.86 8.57 3.94
CA LEU A 9 17.56 8.82 5.20
C LEU A 9 18.79 7.92 5.33
N ALA A 10 18.64 6.61 5.15
CA ALA A 10 19.74 5.66 5.27
C ALA A 10 20.90 5.97 4.30
N ARG A 11 20.60 6.24 3.02
CA ARG A 11 21.64 6.59 2.02
C ARG A 11 22.29 7.94 2.31
N SER A 12 21.53 8.92 2.80
CA SER A 12 22.08 10.22 3.21
C SER A 12 23.05 10.09 4.40
N ASP A 13 22.80 9.11 5.28
CA ASP A 13 23.68 8.76 6.41
C ASP A 13 24.82 7.79 6.00
N GLY A 14 25.02 7.56 4.70
CA GLY A 14 26.09 6.71 4.17
C GLY A 14 25.85 5.19 4.33
N GLN A 15 24.65 4.76 4.71
CA GLN A 15 24.30 3.34 4.80
C GLN A 15 24.05 2.74 3.40
N SER A 16 24.45 1.48 3.21
CA SER A 16 24.16 0.75 1.98
C SER A 16 22.71 0.28 1.96
N VAL A 17 21.95 0.70 0.95
CA VAL A 17 20.60 0.19 0.65
C VAL A 17 20.65 -0.52 -0.70
N GLY A 18 20.53 -1.85 -0.68
CA GLY A 18 20.69 -2.70 -1.86
C GLY A 18 19.63 -2.47 -2.94
N SER A 19 18.37 -2.28 -2.56
CA SER A 19 17.29 -1.96 -3.49
C SER A 19 16.14 -1.24 -2.77
N VAL A 20 15.33 -0.51 -3.53
CA VAL A 20 14.07 0.10 -3.08
C VAL A 20 12.99 -0.33 -4.05
N THR A 21 12.03 -1.12 -3.56
CA THR A 21 10.88 -1.57 -4.36
C THR A 21 9.60 -1.06 -3.73
N LEU A 22 8.77 -0.39 -4.51
CA LEU A 22 7.45 0.09 -4.14
C LEU A 22 6.41 -0.81 -4.80
N LEU A 23 5.38 -1.22 -4.05
CA LEU A 23 4.28 -2.03 -4.56
C LEU A 23 3.04 -1.15 -4.68
N ASP A 24 2.66 -0.84 -5.91
CA ASP A 24 1.48 -0.06 -6.30
C ASP A 24 1.31 1.20 -5.43
N ALA A 25 2.41 1.93 -5.24
CA ALA A 25 2.47 3.14 -4.44
C ALA A 25 2.85 4.33 -5.32
N TYR A 26 2.23 5.47 -5.04
CA TYR A 26 2.32 6.68 -5.85
C TYR A 26 2.79 7.86 -4.98
N PRO A 27 3.43 8.88 -5.58
CA PRO A 27 3.89 10.06 -4.84
C PRO A 27 2.78 10.75 -4.02
N PRO A 28 3.12 11.38 -2.88
CA PRO A 28 2.13 11.91 -1.94
C PRO A 28 1.20 12.95 -2.58
N GLU A 29 1.73 13.76 -3.49
CA GLU A 29 1.00 14.82 -4.16
C GLU A 29 -0.20 14.33 -4.98
N GLN A 30 -0.15 13.09 -5.47
CA GLN A 30 -1.26 12.49 -6.20
C GLN A 30 -2.46 12.21 -5.29
N TRP A 31 -2.27 12.20 -3.97
CA TRP A 31 -3.31 11.93 -2.97
C TRP A 31 -3.81 13.18 -2.24
N HIS A 32 -3.23 14.36 -2.48
CA HIS A 32 -3.54 15.59 -1.75
C HIS A 32 -5.00 16.08 -1.96
N HIS A 33 -5.64 15.66 -3.05
CA HIS A 33 -7.03 16.04 -3.35
C HIS A 33 -8.07 15.28 -2.51
N LEU A 34 -7.67 14.20 -1.83
CA LEU A 34 -8.57 13.38 -1.03
C LEU A 34 -8.89 14.04 0.31
N ALA A 35 -10.16 13.96 0.73
CA ALA A 35 -10.60 14.40 2.05
C ALA A 35 -9.94 13.59 3.16
N GLU A 36 -9.91 14.15 4.36
CA GLU A 36 -9.42 13.52 5.58
C GLU A 36 -10.01 12.10 5.77
N PRO A 37 -9.20 11.04 6.01
CA PRO A 37 -9.71 9.69 6.17
C PRO A 37 -10.76 9.60 7.29
N THR A 38 -11.90 9.03 6.95
CA THR A 38 -12.99 8.76 7.87
C THR A 38 -12.82 7.40 8.55
N GLU A 39 -13.58 7.16 9.62
CA GLU A 39 -13.64 5.84 10.23
C GLU A 39 -14.17 4.78 9.25
N THR A 40 -15.13 5.14 8.39
CA THR A 40 -15.65 4.26 7.35
C THR A 40 -14.55 3.81 6.39
N ASP A 41 -13.68 4.72 5.94
CA ASP A 41 -12.55 4.40 5.06
C ASP A 41 -11.59 3.41 5.74
N ALA A 42 -11.35 3.58 7.04
CA ALA A 42 -10.52 2.68 7.82
C ALA A 42 -11.13 1.27 7.95
N LEU A 43 -12.45 1.20 8.16
CA LEU A 43 -13.19 -0.06 8.22
C LEU A 43 -13.17 -0.81 6.88
N VAL A 44 -13.30 -0.10 5.76
CA VAL A 44 -13.10 -0.65 4.40
C VAL A 44 -11.68 -1.19 4.25
N GLY A 45 -10.68 -0.42 4.67
CA GLY A 45 -9.27 -0.84 4.65
C GLY A 45 -9.02 -2.14 5.42
N ILE A 46 -9.60 -2.30 6.60
CA ILE A 46 -9.49 -3.52 7.42
C ILE A 46 -10.08 -4.74 6.71
N LEU A 47 -11.25 -4.60 6.07
CA LEU A 47 -11.85 -5.69 5.29
C LEU A 47 -10.94 -6.10 4.12
N ARG A 48 -10.40 -5.12 3.38
CA ARG A 48 -9.47 -5.38 2.28
C ARG A 48 -8.20 -6.10 2.74
N LEU A 49 -7.64 -5.72 3.89
CA LEU A 49 -6.51 -6.41 4.54
C LEU A 49 -6.85 -7.86 4.88
N ALA A 50 -8.09 -8.12 5.33
CA ALA A 50 -8.60 -9.47 5.56
C ALA A 50 -8.85 -10.28 4.27
N GLY A 51 -8.75 -9.65 3.09
CA GLY A 51 -9.10 -10.27 1.82
C GLY A 51 -10.59 -10.30 1.52
N LEU A 52 -11.35 -9.42 2.17
CA LEU A 52 -12.78 -9.26 1.97
C LEU A 52 -13.04 -7.98 1.19
N ASP A 53 -14.00 -8.06 0.28
CA ASP A 53 -14.59 -6.87 -0.32
C ASP A 53 -15.48 -6.18 0.72
N ALA A 54 -15.40 -4.86 0.79
CA ALA A 54 -16.26 -4.11 1.68
C ALA A 54 -17.68 -4.06 1.09
N PRO A 55 -18.71 -4.49 1.83
CA PRO A 55 -20.08 -4.30 1.37
C PRO A 55 -20.35 -2.80 1.28
N GLY A 56 -20.76 -2.34 0.10
CA GLY A 56 -21.32 -1.01 -0.06
C GLY A 56 -20.35 0.16 -0.28
N GLU A 57 -19.33 0.03 -1.14
CA GLU A 57 -18.81 1.25 -1.80
C GLU A 57 -19.92 2.01 -2.56
N ASN A 58 -21.02 1.33 -2.91
CA ASN A 58 -22.18 1.87 -3.61
C ASN A 58 -23.55 1.59 -2.94
N ASP A 59 -23.57 1.05 -1.71
CA ASP A 59 -24.83 0.63 -1.07
C ASP A 59 -25.03 1.38 0.26
N ALA A 60 -25.84 2.45 0.19
CA ALA A 60 -26.07 3.39 1.28
C ALA A 60 -26.91 2.80 2.43
N ASP A 61 -27.54 1.64 2.22
CA ASP A 61 -28.55 1.09 3.14
C ASP A 61 -27.95 0.27 4.30
N THR A 62 -26.64 0.01 4.31
CA THR A 62 -25.95 -0.61 5.45
C THR A 62 -24.63 0.12 5.76
N PRO A 63 -24.65 1.18 6.60
CA PRO A 63 -23.43 1.87 6.97
C PRO A 63 -22.46 0.90 7.68
N LEU A 64 -21.23 0.85 7.15
CA LEU A 64 -20.14 0.09 7.76
C LEU A 64 -19.90 0.59 9.19
N SER A 65 -19.87 -0.35 10.13
CA SER A 65 -19.61 -0.09 11.54
C SER A 65 -18.68 -1.16 12.11
N ARG A 66 -18.02 -0.88 13.24
CA ARG A 66 -17.12 -1.84 13.90
C ARG A 66 -17.79 -3.21 14.16
N PRO A 67 -19.04 -3.29 14.67
CA PRO A 67 -19.71 -4.58 14.86
C PRO A 67 -19.91 -5.35 13.55
N VAL A 68 -20.30 -4.66 12.47
CA VAL A 68 -20.49 -5.26 11.14
C VAL A 68 -19.17 -5.81 10.60
N VAL A 69 -18.09 -5.01 10.67
CA VAL A 69 -16.75 -5.46 10.25
C VAL A 69 -16.29 -6.65 11.07
N ALA A 70 -16.39 -6.60 12.40
CA ALA A 70 -16.00 -7.71 13.26
C ALA A 70 -16.77 -9.00 12.91
N ASP A 71 -18.03 -8.87 12.53
CA ASP A 71 -18.87 -9.99 12.14
C ASP A 71 -18.52 -10.57 10.75
N LEU A 72 -18.23 -9.71 9.78
CA LEU A 72 -17.71 -10.13 8.47
C LEU A 72 -16.37 -10.86 8.62
N LEU A 73 -15.46 -10.32 9.43
CA LEU A 73 -14.19 -10.96 9.75
C LEU A 73 -14.42 -12.35 10.36
N ARG A 74 -15.31 -12.49 11.34
CA ARG A 74 -15.65 -13.79 11.96
C ARG A 74 -16.18 -14.79 10.94
N ARG A 75 -17.16 -14.40 10.12
CA ARG A 75 -17.74 -15.29 9.10
C ARG A 75 -16.73 -15.75 8.05
N SER A 76 -15.77 -14.89 7.71
CA SER A 76 -14.72 -15.24 6.74
C SER A 76 -13.64 -16.19 7.26
N GLY A 77 -13.60 -16.44 8.58
CA GLY A 77 -12.49 -17.16 9.21
C GLY A 77 -11.17 -16.37 9.20
N SER A 78 -11.22 -15.04 8.99
CA SER A 78 -10.04 -14.19 9.03
C SER A 78 -9.37 -14.25 10.41
N ALA A 79 -8.03 -14.31 10.43
CA ALA A 79 -7.27 -14.21 11.68
C ALA A 79 -7.59 -12.90 12.44
N LEU A 80 -7.95 -11.83 11.72
CA LEU A 80 -8.36 -10.56 12.32
C LEU A 80 -9.66 -10.66 13.14
N ALA A 81 -10.46 -11.71 12.92
CA ALA A 81 -11.68 -11.96 13.68
C ALA A 81 -11.42 -12.34 15.15
N SER A 82 -10.23 -12.86 15.44
CA SER A 82 -9.83 -13.27 16.79
C SER A 82 -9.25 -12.11 17.61
N LEU A 83 -9.19 -10.91 17.03
CA LEU A 83 -8.66 -9.74 17.70
C LEU A 83 -9.61 -9.26 18.81
N PRO A 84 -9.10 -9.00 20.03
CA PRO A 84 -9.87 -8.34 21.07
C PRO A 84 -10.36 -6.96 20.59
N PRO A 85 -11.52 -6.45 21.07
CA PRO A 85 -12.07 -5.16 20.62
C PRO A 85 -11.07 -4.00 20.66
N ARG A 86 -10.29 -3.88 21.73
CA ARG A 86 -9.22 -2.86 21.87
C ARG A 86 -8.16 -2.91 20.75
N VAL A 87 -7.92 -4.08 20.19
CA VAL A 87 -6.94 -4.25 19.10
C VAL A 87 -7.55 -3.83 17.77
N LEU A 88 -8.84 -4.11 17.55
CA LEU A 88 -9.57 -3.58 16.40
C LEU A 88 -9.60 -2.05 16.41
N ASP A 89 -9.80 -1.43 17.58
CA ASP A 89 -9.72 0.03 17.74
C ASP A 89 -8.34 0.57 17.34
N GLY A 90 -7.27 -0.12 17.76
CA GLY A 90 -5.90 0.19 17.35
C GLY A 90 -5.67 0.02 15.84
N CYS A 91 -6.25 -0.99 15.21
CA CYS A 91 -6.19 -1.18 13.75
C CYS A 91 -6.88 -0.02 13.02
N VAL A 92 -8.07 0.40 13.48
CA VAL A 92 -8.79 1.55 12.90
C VAL A 92 -7.92 2.81 12.99
N ALA A 93 -7.40 3.11 14.19
CA ALA A 93 -6.51 4.26 14.38
C ALA A 93 -5.26 4.17 13.48
N SER A 94 -4.64 3.00 13.38
CA SER A 94 -3.46 2.78 12.54
C SER A 94 -3.74 2.99 11.06
N VAL A 95 -4.90 2.58 10.55
CA VAL A 95 -5.26 2.76 9.13
C VAL A 95 -5.54 4.23 8.83
N ILE A 96 -6.20 4.95 9.74
CA ILE A 96 -6.40 6.40 9.63
C ILE A 96 -5.05 7.11 9.55
N GLU A 97 -4.14 6.82 10.49
CA GLU A 97 -2.81 7.44 10.50
C GLU A 97 -1.97 7.06 9.27
N ALA A 98 -1.98 5.80 8.85
CA ALA A 98 -1.31 5.40 7.61
C ALA A 98 -1.84 6.17 6.40
N THR A 99 -3.16 6.39 6.33
CA THR A 99 -3.81 7.13 5.24
C THR A 99 -3.49 8.63 5.29
N ARG A 100 -3.26 9.21 6.48
CA ARG A 100 -2.69 10.56 6.61
C ARG A 100 -1.24 10.61 6.10
N LEU A 101 -0.42 9.66 6.53
CA LEU A 101 1.00 9.61 6.23
C LEU A 101 1.30 9.46 4.74
N VAL A 102 0.46 8.76 3.96
CA VAL A 102 0.66 8.67 2.50
C VAL A 102 0.54 10.01 1.78
N ARG A 103 -0.09 11.01 2.40
CA ARG A 103 -0.26 12.37 1.89
C ARG A 103 0.79 13.35 2.42
N THR A 104 1.69 12.87 3.29
CA THR A 104 2.72 13.71 3.89
C THR A 104 3.88 13.87 2.89
N PRO A 105 4.44 15.09 2.74
CA PRO A 105 5.62 15.30 1.90
C PRO A 105 6.77 14.37 2.28
N LEU A 106 7.44 13.83 1.27
CA LEU A 106 8.63 13.00 1.47
C LEU A 106 9.85 13.86 1.85
N PRO A 107 10.87 13.25 2.51
CA PRO A 107 12.21 13.82 2.55
C PRO A 107 12.69 14.17 1.12
N ARG A 108 13.67 15.09 1.00
CA ARG A 108 14.30 15.41 -0.31
C ARG A 108 14.76 14.12 -1.02
N GLY A 109 14.83 14.20 -2.35
CA GLY A 109 14.96 13.08 -3.28
C GLY A 109 15.87 11.93 -2.81
N LEU A 110 15.45 10.70 -3.09
CA LEU A 110 16.19 9.49 -2.79
C LEU A 110 17.50 9.46 -3.60
N PRO A 111 18.69 9.42 -2.96
CA PRO A 111 19.92 9.16 -3.68
C PRO A 111 19.85 7.80 -4.39
N GLY A 112 20.04 7.77 -5.71
CA GLY A 112 19.88 6.57 -6.54
C GLY A 112 18.44 6.31 -7.00
N GLY A 113 18.22 5.15 -7.63
CA GLY A 113 16.93 4.77 -8.23
C GLY A 113 16.03 3.91 -7.34
N LEU A 114 14.84 3.59 -7.87
CA LEU A 114 13.88 2.65 -7.27
C LEU A 114 13.12 1.87 -8.34
N THR A 115 12.47 0.78 -7.93
CA THR A 115 11.51 0.03 -8.76
C THR A 115 10.09 0.25 -8.23
N VAL A 116 9.13 0.46 -9.13
CA VAL A 116 7.69 0.49 -8.81
C VAL A 116 7.01 -0.66 -9.54
N VAL A 117 6.41 -1.58 -8.79
CA VAL A 117 5.52 -2.61 -9.33
C VAL A 117 4.11 -2.04 -9.39
N VAL A 118 3.51 -1.98 -10.58
CA VAL A 118 2.20 -1.34 -10.79
C VAL A 118 1.12 -2.39 -11.00
N ALA A 119 0.04 -2.33 -10.22
CA ALA A 119 -1.14 -3.16 -10.44
C ALA A 119 -1.98 -2.58 -11.57
N THR A 120 -2.19 -3.34 -12.65
CA THR A 120 -2.88 -2.85 -13.86
C THR A 120 -4.31 -3.35 -14.02
N ALA A 121 -4.84 -4.13 -13.07
CA ALA A 121 -6.26 -4.47 -13.08
C ALA A 121 -7.13 -3.21 -12.91
N PRO A 122 -8.34 -3.18 -13.49
CA PRO A 122 -9.23 -2.03 -13.39
C PRO A 122 -9.47 -1.59 -11.93
N ARG A 123 -9.43 -0.29 -11.70
CA ARG A 123 -9.67 0.34 -10.39
C ARG A 123 -10.33 1.72 -10.54
N PRO A 124 -10.97 2.25 -9.50
CA PRO A 124 -11.55 3.60 -9.51
C PRO A 124 -10.50 4.73 -9.66
N GLU A 125 -9.29 4.54 -9.13
CA GLU A 125 -8.24 5.55 -9.14
C GLU A 125 -7.52 5.62 -10.51
N THR A 126 -8.15 6.31 -11.46
CA THR A 126 -7.63 6.50 -12.83
C THR A 126 -6.61 7.63 -12.96
N HIS A 127 -6.39 8.41 -11.91
CA HIS A 127 -5.51 9.60 -11.90
C HIS A 127 -4.07 9.29 -11.48
N LEU A 128 -3.77 8.04 -11.10
CA LEU A 128 -2.49 7.65 -10.53
C LEU A 128 -1.45 7.42 -11.63
N ASP A 129 -0.30 8.08 -11.49
CA ASP A 129 0.79 8.08 -12.46
C ASP A 129 2.10 7.61 -11.81
N PRO A 130 2.63 6.42 -12.18
CA PRO A 130 3.88 5.93 -11.62
C PRO A 130 5.11 6.75 -12.04
N ASP A 131 5.06 7.47 -13.17
CA ASP A 131 6.17 8.32 -13.64
C ASP A 131 6.42 9.51 -12.71
N GLY A 132 5.43 9.89 -11.89
CA GLY A 132 5.57 10.93 -10.88
C GLY A 132 6.73 10.68 -9.89
N TRP A 133 7.17 9.43 -9.71
CA TRP A 133 8.33 9.11 -8.88
C TRP A 133 9.66 9.70 -9.39
N ALA A 134 9.76 10.05 -10.68
CA ALA A 134 10.97 10.62 -11.25
C ALA A 134 11.40 11.94 -10.55
N GLY A 135 10.44 12.71 -10.02
CA GLY A 135 10.72 13.93 -9.25
C GLY A 135 11.22 13.68 -7.82
N HIS A 136 11.20 12.43 -7.35
CA HIS A 136 11.53 12.05 -5.98
C HIS A 136 12.79 11.19 -5.87
N VAL A 137 13.51 10.96 -6.97
CA VAL A 137 14.74 10.16 -7.00
C VAL A 137 15.83 10.91 -7.75
N GLU A 138 17.09 10.60 -7.42
CA GLU A 138 18.25 11.11 -8.19
C GLU A 138 18.66 10.15 -9.31
N GLY A 139 18.23 8.89 -9.26
CA GLY A 139 18.51 7.87 -10.25
C GLY A 139 17.31 7.47 -11.10
N GLU A 140 17.35 6.25 -11.65
CA GLU A 140 16.29 5.72 -12.52
C GLU A 140 15.08 5.20 -11.73
N VAL A 141 13.88 5.46 -12.26
CA VAL A 141 12.65 4.78 -11.82
C VAL A 141 12.34 3.66 -12.80
N ARG A 142 12.46 2.40 -12.35
CA ARG A 142 12.02 1.24 -13.12
C ARG A 142 10.56 0.94 -12.83
N ILE A 143 9.71 1.01 -13.84
CA ILE A 143 8.28 0.68 -13.70
C ILE A 143 8.01 -0.73 -14.22
N VAL A 144 7.37 -1.57 -13.41
CA VAL A 144 7.07 -2.97 -13.73
C VAL A 144 5.57 -3.21 -13.62
N PRO A 145 4.81 -3.18 -14.72
CA PRO A 145 3.38 -3.44 -14.70
C PRO A 145 3.07 -4.93 -14.52
N LEU A 146 2.10 -5.26 -13.66
CA LEU A 146 1.57 -6.61 -13.45
C LEU A 146 0.04 -6.60 -13.59
N ALA A 147 -0.49 -7.54 -14.39
CA ALA A 147 -1.92 -7.77 -14.58
C ALA A 147 -2.55 -8.41 -13.33
N ALA A 148 -2.69 -7.59 -12.29
CA ALA A 148 -3.17 -7.96 -10.97
C ALA A 148 -3.85 -6.74 -10.31
N THR A 149 -4.70 -6.98 -9.32
CA THR A 149 -5.21 -5.94 -8.43
C THR A 149 -4.15 -5.57 -7.39
N HIS A 150 -4.30 -4.39 -6.76
CA HIS A 150 -3.46 -3.95 -5.65
C HIS A 150 -3.28 -5.05 -4.58
N GLY A 151 -4.39 -5.62 -4.11
CA GLY A 151 -4.36 -6.67 -3.08
C GLY A 151 -3.77 -7.99 -3.55
N GLN A 152 -3.74 -8.27 -4.86
CA GLN A 152 -3.13 -9.47 -5.41
C GLN A 152 -1.60 -9.41 -5.39
N LEU A 153 -0.97 -8.24 -5.44
CA LEU A 153 0.51 -8.11 -5.43
C LEU A 153 1.18 -8.78 -4.22
N VAL A 154 0.47 -8.87 -3.10
CA VAL A 154 0.95 -9.48 -1.84
C VAL A 154 0.35 -10.87 -1.58
N ARG A 155 -0.37 -11.45 -2.55
CA ARG A 155 -1.01 -12.77 -2.46
C ARG A 155 -0.51 -13.71 -3.54
N ARG A 156 -0.47 -15.00 -3.26
CA ARG A 156 -0.17 -16.00 -4.29
C ARG A 156 -1.28 -16.02 -5.36
N PRO A 157 -0.95 -16.25 -6.64
CA PRO A 157 0.40 -16.53 -7.15
C PRO A 157 1.26 -15.28 -7.44
N VAL A 158 0.67 -14.10 -7.56
CA VAL A 158 1.35 -12.87 -8.00
C VAL A 158 2.51 -12.46 -7.08
N ALA A 159 2.39 -12.70 -5.78
CA ALA A 159 3.47 -12.47 -4.81
C ALA A 159 4.78 -13.20 -5.15
N SER A 160 4.73 -14.35 -5.82
CA SER A 160 5.93 -15.05 -6.28
C SER A 160 6.66 -14.27 -7.38
N THR A 161 5.91 -13.65 -8.29
CA THR A 161 6.46 -12.75 -9.32
C THR A 161 7.07 -11.51 -8.67
N VAL A 162 6.37 -10.91 -7.70
CA VAL A 162 6.89 -9.75 -6.94
C VAL A 162 8.19 -10.08 -6.20
N ALA A 163 8.27 -11.26 -5.58
CA ALA A 163 9.49 -11.72 -4.92
C ALA A 163 10.67 -11.85 -5.90
N GLY A 164 10.42 -12.35 -7.11
CA GLY A 164 11.43 -12.41 -8.18
C GLY A 164 11.95 -11.02 -8.58
N ILE A 165 11.05 -10.03 -8.70
CA ILE A 165 11.43 -8.63 -9.00
C ILE A 165 12.31 -8.04 -7.89
N ILE A 166 11.96 -8.30 -6.62
CA ILE A 166 12.75 -7.83 -5.47
C ILE A 166 14.14 -8.50 -5.47
N ALA A 167 14.20 -9.81 -5.72
CA ALA A 167 15.46 -10.57 -5.77
C ALA A 167 16.38 -10.06 -6.90
N GLU A 168 15.83 -9.83 -8.09
CA GLU A 168 16.54 -9.22 -9.23
C GLU A 168 17.13 -7.87 -8.84
N GLY A 169 16.33 -7.00 -8.22
CA GLY A 169 16.78 -5.69 -7.76
C GLY A 169 17.88 -5.73 -6.70
N MET A 170 17.98 -6.83 -5.94
CA MET A 170 19.06 -7.07 -4.98
C MET A 170 20.29 -7.78 -5.59
N GLY A 171 20.25 -8.14 -6.88
CA GLY A 171 21.30 -8.94 -7.52
C GLY A 171 21.32 -10.41 -7.07
N ILE A 172 20.23 -10.91 -6.49
CA ILE A 172 20.07 -12.33 -6.13
C ILE A 172 19.44 -13.04 -7.32
N ALA A 173 20.15 -14.02 -7.90
CA ALA A 173 19.60 -14.84 -8.99
C ALA A 173 18.34 -15.59 -8.52
N ALA A 174 17.27 -15.54 -9.31
CA ALA A 174 16.11 -16.39 -9.11
C ALA A 174 16.52 -17.86 -9.33
N GLY A 175 16.56 -18.64 -8.25
CA GLY A 175 16.82 -20.08 -8.29
C GLY A 175 15.62 -20.89 -8.75
#